data_AF-A0A1T5FKE9-F1
#
_entry.id   AF-A0A1T5FKE9-F1
#
_cell.length_a   1.000
_cell.length_b   1.000
_cell.length_c   1.000
_cell.angle_alpha   90.00
_cell.angle_beta   90.00
_cell.angle_gamma   90.00
#
_symmetry.space_group_name_H-M   'P 1'
#
loop_
_entity.id
_entity.type
_entity.pdbx_description
1 polymer ?
#
loop_
_entity_poly.entity_id
_entity_poly.type
_entity_poly.pdbx_seq_one_letter_code
_entity_poly.pdbx_strand_id
1 'polypeptide(L)'
;MSDWAQIRSAPKDGRDIEVLTSGGFEMKARWESRGFINEAGEDCGAWVASEEGKHPPCWSEGACWESNEDEMPSDPPIMWRPSP
;
A
#
# COMPACT_ATOMS: atom_id res chain seq x y z
N MET A 1 3.88 19.44 14.10
CA MET A 1 4.23 19.44 12.66
C MET A 1 3.94 18.02 12.21
N SER A 2 3.08 17.82 11.22
CA SER A 2 2.68 16.47 10.83
C SER A 2 3.88 15.78 10.17
N ASP A 3 4.41 14.72 10.79
CA ASP A 3 5.55 13.92 10.29
C ASP A 3 5.23 13.12 9.01
N TRP A 4 4.12 13.47 8.35
CA TRP A 4 3.59 12.82 7.17
C TRP A 4 4.11 13.48 5.90
N ALA A 5 4.70 12.68 5.02
CA ALA A 5 5.11 13.06 3.68
C ALA A 5 4.19 12.42 2.63
N GLN A 6 4.19 12.95 1.41
CA GLN A 6 3.40 12.40 0.31
C GLN A 6 3.88 10.99 -0.06
N ILE A 7 2.97 10.04 -0.30
CA ILE A 7 3.32 8.63 -0.60
C ILE A 7 4.31 8.48 -1.77
N ARG A 8 4.27 9.40 -2.74
CA ARG A 8 5.18 9.39 -3.89
C ARG A 8 6.66 9.49 -3.50
N SER A 9 6.97 10.01 -2.32
CA SER A 9 8.34 10.10 -1.78
C SER A 9 8.67 8.96 -0.82
N ALA A 10 7.78 7.99 -0.64
CA ALA A 10 8.01 6.86 0.23
C ALA A 10 9.10 5.94 -0.33
N PRO A 11 9.97 5.37 0.53
CA PRO A 11 10.96 4.40 0.10
C PRO A 11 10.28 3.13 -0.39
N LYS A 12 10.67 2.67 -1.59
CA LYS A 12 10.21 1.42 -2.20
C LYS A 12 11.24 0.30 -2.03
N ASP A 13 11.84 0.23 -0.85
CA ASP A 13 12.97 -0.64 -0.53
C ASP A 13 12.58 -1.85 0.35
N GLY A 14 11.29 -2.09 0.53
CA GLY A 14 10.76 -3.21 1.32
C GLY A 14 10.72 -2.99 2.82
N ARG A 15 11.11 -1.80 3.31
CA ARG A 15 10.97 -1.47 4.74
C ARG A 15 9.52 -1.15 5.10
N ASP A 16 9.17 -1.48 6.34
CA ASP A 16 7.89 -1.08 6.93
C ASP A 16 7.86 0.43 7.14
N ILE A 17 6.79 1.04 6.64
CA ILE A 17 6.44 2.44 6.83
C ILE A 17 5.01 2.52 7.37
N GLU A 18 4.66 3.63 8.00
CA GLU A 18 3.26 3.90 8.27
C GLU A 18 2.66 4.67 7.10
N VAL A 19 1.50 4.24 6.65
CA VAL A 19 0.75 4.85 5.55
C VAL A 19 -0.60 5.35 6.03
N LEU A 20 -1.05 6.46 5.44
CA LEU A 20 -2.42 6.95 5.56
C LEU A 20 -3.07 6.85 4.17
N THR A 21 -4.20 6.15 4.11
CA THR A 21 -4.97 5.93 2.89
C THR A 21 -5.94 7.08 2.60
N SER A 22 -6.48 7.14 1.38
CA SER A 22 -7.42 8.19 0.97
C SER A 22 -8.73 8.17 1.75
N GLY A 23 -9.16 6.99 2.21
CA GLY A 23 -10.30 6.78 3.10
C GLY A 23 -10.01 7.05 4.59
N GLY A 24 -8.78 7.46 4.93
CA GLY A 24 -8.39 7.85 6.28
C GLY A 24 -7.92 6.71 7.19
N PHE A 25 -7.62 5.53 6.63
CA PHE A 25 -7.07 4.40 7.37
C PHE A 25 -5.55 4.53 7.54
N GLU A 26 -5.06 4.38 8.77
CA GLU A 26 -3.64 4.37 9.11
C GLU A 26 -3.17 2.95 9.42
N MET A 27 -2.07 2.51 8.80
CA MET A 27 -1.49 1.19 9.06
C MET A 27 -0.02 1.09 8.68
N LYS A 28 0.63 0.00 9.09
CA LYS A 28 1.96 -0.36 8.59
C LYS A 28 1.84 -1.09 7.27
N ALA A 29 2.62 -0.64 6.30
CA ALA A 29 2.74 -1.29 5.01
C ALA A 29 4.20 -1.27 4.54
N ARG A 30 4.53 -2.15 3.61
CA ARG A 30 5.82 -2.19 2.92
C ARG A 30 5.61 -2.35 1.41
N TRP A 31 6.59 -1.87 0.65
CA TRP A 31 6.56 -2.03 -0.80
C TRP A 31 7.12 -3.40 -1.19
N GLU A 32 6.29 -4.23 -1.80
CA GLU A 32 6.72 -5.49 -2.38
C GLU A 32 6.87 -5.34 -3.89
N SER A 33 8.07 -5.64 -4.41
CA SER A 33 8.41 -5.49 -5.83
C SER A 33 8.33 -6.80 -6.63
N ARG A 34 7.90 -7.90 -5.98
CA ARG A 34 7.89 -9.24 -6.57
C ARG A 34 6.57 -9.93 -6.31
N GLY A 35 6.12 -10.73 -7.27
CA GLY A 35 4.90 -11.53 -7.15
C GLY A 35 3.61 -10.76 -7.46
N PHE A 36 3.72 -9.50 -7.90
CA PHE A 36 2.61 -8.69 -8.35
C PHE A 36 2.77 -8.48 -9.86
N ILE A 37 1.76 -8.84 -10.64
CA ILE A 37 1.77 -8.76 -12.10
C ILE A 37 0.57 -7.92 -12.51
N ASN A 38 0.78 -6.92 -13.36
CA ASN A 38 -0.31 -6.08 -13.89
C ASN A 38 -1.04 -6.79 -15.05
N GLU A 39 -2.10 -6.18 -15.57
CA GLU A 39 -2.87 -6.71 -16.70
C GLU A 39 -2.04 -6.94 -17.98
N ALA A 40 -0.93 -6.22 -18.14
CA ALA A 40 -0.02 -6.37 -19.26
C ALA A 40 0.97 -7.55 -19.09
N GLY A 41 0.92 -8.26 -17.96
CA GLY A 41 1.84 -9.36 -17.65
C GLY A 41 3.21 -8.88 -17.15
N GLU A 42 3.33 -7.61 -16.76
CA GLU A 42 4.58 -7.02 -16.28
C GLU A 42 4.62 -7.05 -14.75
N ASP A 43 5.81 -7.31 -14.19
CA ASP A 43 6.04 -7.17 -12.76
C ASP A 43 5.74 -5.73 -12.32
N CYS A 44 4.72 -5.58 -11.50
CA CYS A 44 4.44 -4.35 -10.79
C CYS A 44 4.83 -4.51 -9.32
N GLY A 45 4.98 -3.41 -8.59
CA GLY A 45 5.11 -3.48 -7.14
C GLY A 45 3.83 -2.97 -6.49
N ALA A 46 3.54 -3.46 -5.29
CA ALA A 46 2.37 -3.07 -4.53
C ALA A 46 2.73 -2.70 -3.08
N TRP A 47 1.90 -1.85 -2.48
CA TRP A 47 1.93 -1.67 -1.03
C TRP A 47 1.19 -2.84 -0.40
N VAL A 48 1.84 -3.51 0.55
CA VAL A 48 1.29 -4.66 1.27
C VAL A 48 1.26 -4.33 2.75
N ALA A 49 0.14 -4.58 3.40
CA ALA A 49 -0.01 -4.42 4.84
C ALA A 49 0.95 -5.36 5.57
N SER A 50 1.72 -4.82 6.51
CA SER A 50 2.73 -5.58 7.24
C SER A 50 2.10 -6.48 8.32
N GLU A 51 0.83 -6.25 8.66
CA GLU A 51 0.09 -6.98 9.69
C GLU A 51 -1.20 -7.55 9.10
N GLU A 52 -1.39 -8.87 9.26
CA GLU A 52 -2.59 -9.58 8.76
C GLU A 52 -3.86 -9.01 9.41
N GLY A 53 -4.87 -8.72 8.58
CA GLY A 53 -6.15 -8.18 9.03
C GLY A 53 -6.13 -6.71 9.46
N LYS A 54 -4.97 -6.02 9.43
CA LYS A 54 -4.86 -4.58 9.68
C LYS A 54 -4.76 -3.79 8.38
N HIS A 55 -5.73 -3.97 7.51
CA HIS A 55 -5.87 -3.23 6.26
C HIS A 55 -7.33 -2.92 5.94
N PRO A 56 -7.61 -1.94 5.06
CA PRO A 56 -8.94 -1.74 4.55
C PRO A 56 -9.48 -3.03 3.90
N PRO A 57 -10.78 -3.34 4.03
CA PRO A 57 -11.36 -4.56 3.44
C PRO A 57 -11.27 -4.60 1.91
N CYS A 58 -11.03 -3.46 1.26
CA CYS A 58 -10.81 -3.36 -0.18
C CYS A 58 -9.37 -3.69 -0.64
N TRP A 59 -8.45 -3.97 0.30
CA TRP A 59 -7.12 -4.49 -0.02
C TRP A 59 -7.19 -6.02 -0.07
N SER A 60 -7.07 -6.59 -1.27
CA SER A 60 -7.12 -8.03 -1.47
C SER A 60 -5.82 -8.68 -0.98
N GLU A 61 -5.93 -9.67 -0.11
CA GLU A 61 -4.80 -10.33 0.56
C GLU A 61 -3.84 -9.36 1.27
N GLY A 62 -4.36 -8.20 1.69
CA GLY A 62 -3.56 -7.15 2.30
C GLY A 62 -2.69 -6.37 1.32
N ALA A 63 -2.90 -6.49 0.01
CA ALA A 63 -2.22 -5.69 -1.01
C ALA A 63 -3.15 -4.61 -1.59
N CYS A 64 -2.57 -3.44 -1.87
CA CYS A 64 -3.24 -2.35 -2.56
C CYS A 64 -3.12 -2.52 -4.08
N TRP A 65 -4.25 -2.65 -4.75
CA TRP A 65 -4.33 -2.76 -6.21
C TRP A 65 -5.02 -1.54 -6.83
N GLU A 66 -4.60 -1.19 -8.05
CA GLU A 66 -5.28 -0.18 -8.86
C GLU A 66 -6.71 -0.63 -9.23
N SER A 67 -6.90 -1.93 -9.42
CA SER A 67 -8.18 -2.61 -9.56
C SER A 67 -8.03 -4.04 -9.05
N ASN A 68 -8.91 -4.48 -8.16
CA ASN A 68 -8.93 -5.84 -7.63
C ASN A 68 -9.81 -6.78 -8.49
N GLU A 69 -9.96 -8.05 -8.08
CA GLU A 69 -10.76 -9.06 -8.81
C GLU A 69 -12.25 -8.68 -9.00
N ASP A 70 -12.76 -7.75 -8.19
CA ASP A 70 -14.13 -7.23 -8.26
C ASP A 70 -14.23 -5.94 -9.11
N GLU A 71 -13.19 -5.61 -9.89
CA GLU A 71 -13.04 -4.36 -10.65
C GLU A 71 -13.13 -3.09 -9.77
N MET A 72 -12.86 -3.24 -8.48
CA MET A 72 -12.88 -2.13 -7.52
C MET A 72 -11.47 -1.67 -7.19
N PRO A 73 -11.19 -0.35 -7.20
CA PRO A 73 -9.92 0.15 -6.75
C PRO A 73 -9.77 -0.06 -5.23
N SER A 74 -8.58 -0.48 -4.79
CA SER A 74 -8.23 -0.42 -3.37
C SER A 74 -8.15 1.03 -2.91
N ASP A 75 -8.31 1.27 -1.61
CA ASP A 75 -8.11 2.60 -1.01
C ASP A 75 -6.60 2.92 -0.97
N PRO A 76 -6.08 3.80 -1.85
CA PRO A 76 -4.65 3.94 -2.01
C PRO A 76 -4.02 4.70 -0.84
N PRO A 77 -2.78 4.36 -0.44
CA PRO A 77 -1.97 5.21 0.41
C PRO A 77 -1.77 6.60 -0.25
N ILE A 78 -1.98 7.68 0.50
CA ILE A 78 -1.77 9.07 0.04
C ILE A 78 -0.63 9.76 0.79
N MET A 79 -0.37 9.36 2.04
CA MET A 79 0.70 9.89 2.88
C MET A 79 1.46 8.75 3.55
N TRP A 80 2.70 9.01 3.96
CA TRP A 80 3.51 8.08 4.74
C TRP A 80 4.37 8.78 5.79
N ARG A 81 4.85 8.02 6.77
CA ARG A 81 5.93 8.41 7.68
C ARG A 81 6.81 7.20 8.03
N PRO A 82 8.05 7.42 8.49
CA PRO A 82 8.88 6.33 8.99
C PRO A 82 8.19 5.58 10.13
N SER A 83 8.18 4.25 10.10
CA SER A 83 7.76 3.45 11.25
C SER A 83 8.87 3.47 12.32
N PRO A 84 8.54 3.44 13.63
CA PRO A 84 9.52 3.35 14.71
C PRO A 84 10.35 2.07 14.68
#